data_AF-A0A9N9VQX3-F1
#
_entry.id   AF-A0A9N9VQX3-F1
#
_cell.length_a   1.000
_cell.length_b   1.000
_cell.length_c   1.000
_cell.angle_alpha   90.00
_cell.angle_beta   90.00
_cell.angle_gamma   90.00
#
_symmetry.space_group_name_H-M   'P 1'
#
loop_
_entity.id
_entity.type
_entity.pdbx_description
1 polymer ?
#
loop_
_entity_poly.entity_id
_entity_poly.type
_entity_poly.pdbx_seq_one_letter_code
_entity_poly.pdbx_strand_id
1 'polypeptide(L)'
;MPAPTSANGPSSALRASGQTRRYRPMATLPPGFVIYMQRKLFHWSQKWNPNYKEYVEEKQATADDDGKPVASDRMLEELSNDKYGIGWGAQLHIKHYPNAKPIAIAQSNSGPYFQFSPRTVSDRNYPLVRDAYIYLNRVPGQPVDPKTREFLRFVLSKQAEVSAV
;
A
#
# COMPACT_ATOMS: atom_id res chain seq x y z
N MET A 1 12.84 -5.26 37.48
CA MET A 1 13.00 -4.82 36.07
C MET A 1 12.00 -3.71 35.82
N PRO A 2 12.41 -2.47 35.50
CA PRO A 2 11.46 -1.38 35.24
C PRO A 2 10.83 -1.56 33.85
N ALA A 3 9.53 -1.26 33.76
CA ALA A 3 8.74 -1.31 32.54
C ALA A 3 9.31 -0.37 31.45
N PRO A 4 9.22 -0.72 30.16
CA PRO A 4 9.67 0.16 29.09
C PRO A 4 8.82 1.44 29.10
N THR A 5 9.51 2.56 29.24
CA THR A 5 8.99 3.93 29.11
C THR A 5 8.20 4.03 27.81
N SER A 6 7.02 4.65 27.86
CA SER A 6 6.13 4.77 26.71
C SER A 6 6.87 5.36 25.52
N ALA A 7 7.11 4.53 24.51
CA ALA A 7 7.47 5.00 23.18
C ALA A 7 6.27 5.79 22.65
N ASN A 8 6.29 7.10 22.85
CA ASN A 8 5.48 8.03 22.07
C ASN A 8 5.76 7.69 20.60
N GLY A 9 4.78 7.13 19.91
CA GLY A 9 4.84 6.88 18.47
C GLY A 9 5.08 8.19 17.69
N PRO A 10 5.34 8.13 16.38
CA PRO A 10 5.91 9.22 15.57
C PRO A 10 4.93 10.38 15.29
N SER A 11 4.18 10.86 16.28
CA SER A 11 3.19 11.93 16.14
C SER A 11 3.81 13.31 15.96
N SER A 12 5.09 13.50 16.30
CA SER A 12 5.81 14.77 16.17
C SER A 12 6.48 14.98 14.80
N ALA A 13 6.59 13.95 13.97
CA ALA A 13 7.43 13.97 12.76
C ALA A 13 6.74 14.52 11.48
N LEU A 14 5.42 14.74 11.49
CA LEU A 14 4.66 15.17 10.31
C LEU A 14 4.35 16.68 10.32
N ARG A 15 5.38 17.51 10.49
CA ARG A 15 5.32 18.95 10.19
C ARG A 15 6.48 19.30 9.27
N ALA A 16 6.19 19.91 8.12
CA ALA A 16 7.24 20.58 7.36
C ALA A 16 7.72 21.82 8.14
N SER A 17 9.01 22.16 8.04
CA SER A 17 9.56 23.35 8.68
C SER A 17 8.79 24.60 8.22
N GLY A 18 8.19 25.33 9.16
CA GLY A 18 7.44 26.56 8.86
C GLY A 18 5.93 26.40 8.57
N GLN A 19 5.34 25.20 8.69
CA GLN A 19 3.90 25.00 8.48
C GLN A 19 3.07 24.91 9.76
N THR A 20 2.01 25.73 9.86
CA THR A 20 1.09 25.79 11.00
C THR A 20 0.11 24.62 11.02
N ARG A 21 -0.32 24.12 9.85
CA ARG A 21 -1.23 22.97 9.70
C ARG A 21 -0.46 21.64 9.60
N ARG A 22 -0.97 20.60 10.28
CA ARG A 22 -0.44 19.24 10.24
C ARG A 22 -0.94 18.51 8.99
N TYR A 23 -0.11 17.61 8.45
CA TYR A 23 -0.55 16.69 7.39
C TYR A 23 -1.70 15.80 7.86
N ARG A 24 -2.60 15.47 6.94
CA ARG A 24 -3.70 14.51 7.17
C ARG A 24 -3.34 13.16 6.54
N PRO A 25 -2.88 12.17 7.33
CA PRO A 25 -2.52 10.86 6.80
C PRO A 25 -3.77 10.07 6.39
N MET A 26 -3.75 9.48 5.20
CA MET A 26 -4.84 8.67 4.64
C MET A 26 -4.33 7.32 4.12
N ALA A 27 -5.16 6.28 4.14
CA ALA A 27 -4.84 5.04 3.44
C ALA A 27 -6.07 4.26 2.97
N THR A 28 -5.97 3.65 1.80
CA THR A 28 -6.88 2.57 1.38
C THR A 28 -6.17 1.24 1.50
N LEU A 29 -6.75 0.31 2.24
CA LEU A 29 -6.09 -0.96 2.53
C LEU A 29 -7.09 -2.12 2.50
N PRO A 30 -7.00 -3.00 1.48
CA PRO A 30 -7.49 -4.37 1.61
C PRO A 30 -6.79 -5.03 2.83
N PRO A 31 -7.40 -6.03 3.49
CA PRO A 31 -6.85 -6.65 4.71
C PRO A 31 -5.37 -7.07 4.59
N GLY A 32 -4.96 -7.58 3.42
CA GLY A 32 -3.57 -7.95 3.15
C GLY A 32 -2.59 -6.77 3.12
N PHE A 33 -3.02 -5.59 2.66
CA PHE A 33 -2.19 -4.38 2.67
C PHE A 33 -2.04 -3.81 4.09
N VAL A 34 -3.10 -3.85 4.91
CA VAL A 34 -3.04 -3.43 6.33
C VAL A 34 -1.96 -4.23 7.07
N ILE A 35 -2.02 -5.56 6.96
CA ILE A 35 -1.09 -6.47 7.64
C ILE A 35 0.35 -6.20 7.17
N TYR A 36 0.55 -5.98 5.86
CA TYR A 36 1.86 -5.65 5.32
C TYR A 36 2.43 -4.37 5.95
N MET A 37 1.64 -3.29 6.01
CA MET A 37 2.07 -2.01 6.58
C MET A 37 2.31 -2.10 8.09
N GLN A 38 1.43 -2.77 8.83
CA GLN A 38 1.63 -3.04 10.27
C GLN A 38 2.93 -3.78 10.53
N ARG A 39 3.25 -4.79 9.73
CA ARG A 39 4.50 -5.55 9.87
C ARG A 39 5.73 -4.73 9.47
N LYS A 40 5.65 -4.00 8.34
CA LYS A 40 6.81 -3.32 7.74
C LYS A 40 7.16 -1.98 8.39
N LEU A 41 6.16 -1.19 8.77
CA LEU A 41 6.37 0.16 9.28
C LEU A 41 6.11 0.26 10.77
N PHE A 42 5.19 -0.55 11.33
CA PHE A 42 4.70 -0.35 12.69
C PHE A 42 5.16 -1.42 13.67
N HIS A 43 5.96 -2.40 13.23
CA HIS A 43 6.42 -3.51 14.06
C HIS A 43 5.25 -4.19 14.82
N TRP A 44 4.16 -4.47 14.09
CA TRP A 44 2.89 -5.04 14.61
C TRP A 44 2.06 -4.13 15.51
N SER A 45 2.45 -2.86 15.68
CA SER A 45 1.62 -1.89 16.39
C SER A 45 0.41 -1.47 15.54
N GLN A 46 -0.75 -1.38 16.20
CA GLN A 46 -1.95 -0.74 15.66
C GLN A 46 -2.07 0.72 16.11
N LYS A 47 -1.11 1.23 16.90
CA LYS A 47 -1.12 2.62 17.37
C LYS A 47 -0.73 3.54 16.22
N TRP A 48 -1.68 4.38 15.84
CA TRP A 48 -1.49 5.36 14.77
C TRP A 48 -1.78 6.78 15.26
N ASN A 49 -1.47 7.77 14.42
CA ASN A 49 -1.87 9.16 14.62
C ASN A 49 -3.41 9.25 14.62
N PRO A 50 -4.06 9.80 15.67
CA PRO A 50 -5.51 9.88 15.75
C PRO A 50 -6.15 10.71 14.60
N ASN A 51 -5.38 11.52 13.88
CA ASN A 51 -5.85 12.29 12.72
C ASN A 51 -5.86 11.49 11.40
N TYR A 52 -5.91 10.18 11.46
CA TYR A 52 -5.83 9.30 10.29
C TYR A 52 -7.18 8.84 9.80
N LYS A 53 -7.28 8.80 8.48
CA LYS A 53 -8.47 8.31 7.81
C LYS A 53 -8.12 7.05 7.04
N GLU A 54 -8.78 5.96 7.41
CA GLU A 54 -8.70 4.69 6.69
C GLU A 54 -9.93 4.51 5.81
N TYR A 55 -9.68 4.07 4.57
CA TYR A 55 -10.67 3.63 3.61
C TYR A 55 -10.66 2.11 3.61
N VAL A 56 -11.76 1.51 4.07
CA VAL A 56 -11.91 0.05 4.19
C VAL A 56 -12.79 -0.44 3.07
N GLU A 57 -12.19 -1.15 2.12
CA GLU A 57 -12.91 -1.83 1.04
C GLU A 57 -13.96 -2.80 1.65
N GLU A 58 -15.13 -2.89 1.01
CA GLU A 58 -16.29 -3.71 1.42
C GLU A 58 -17.04 -3.33 2.73
N LYS A 59 -16.43 -2.58 3.66
CA LYS A 59 -17.08 -2.22 4.96
C LYS A 59 -17.46 -0.76 5.13
N GLN A 60 -17.02 0.12 4.24
CA GLN A 60 -17.55 1.47 4.12
C GLN A 60 -18.46 1.54 2.89
N ALA A 61 -19.73 1.86 3.11
CA ALA A 61 -20.59 2.41 2.08
C ALA A 61 -20.29 3.92 1.99
N THR A 62 -20.19 4.47 0.77
CA THR A 62 -20.23 5.93 0.63
C THR A 62 -21.60 6.45 1.07
N ALA A 63 -21.68 7.71 1.51
CA ALA A 63 -22.96 8.35 1.86
C ALA A 63 -23.80 8.74 0.62
N ASP A 64 -23.42 8.22 -0.55
CA ASP A 64 -24.04 8.49 -1.83
C ASP A 64 -25.21 7.51 -2.02
N ASP A 65 -26.27 7.92 -2.73
CA ASP A 65 -27.51 7.16 -2.90
C ASP A 65 -27.31 5.72 -3.47
N ASP A 66 -26.15 5.45 -4.08
CA ASP A 66 -25.81 4.18 -4.70
C ASP A 66 -25.17 3.14 -3.75
N GLY A 67 -24.77 3.51 -2.53
CA GLY A 67 -24.19 2.57 -1.54
C GLY A 67 -23.01 1.73 -2.06
N LYS A 68 -22.27 2.22 -3.06
CA LYS A 68 -21.21 1.46 -3.73
C LYS A 68 -20.06 1.18 -2.75
N PRO A 69 -19.45 -0.02 -2.81
CA PRO A 69 -18.26 -0.30 -2.02
C PRO A 69 -17.19 0.74 -2.34
N VAL A 70 -16.51 1.23 -1.30
CA VAL A 70 -15.37 2.14 -1.49
C VAL A 70 -14.34 1.46 -2.38
N ALA A 71 -14.17 2.01 -3.58
CA ALA A 71 -13.16 1.56 -4.53
C ALA A 71 -11.76 1.89 -4.01
N SER A 72 -10.79 1.08 -4.43
CA SER A 72 -9.38 1.17 -4.02
C SER A 72 -8.75 2.56 -4.29
N ASP A 73 -9.36 3.35 -5.19
CA ASP A 73 -8.92 4.66 -5.64
C ASP A 73 -9.62 5.85 -4.94
N ARG A 74 -10.63 5.64 -4.08
CA ARG A 74 -11.37 6.72 -3.40
C ARG A 74 -10.47 7.64 -2.57
N MET A 75 -9.43 7.08 -1.94
CA MET A 75 -8.41 7.87 -1.24
C MET A 75 -7.63 8.77 -2.19
N LEU A 76 -7.34 8.32 -3.42
CA LEU A 76 -6.64 9.14 -4.41
C LEU A 76 -7.48 10.32 -4.88
N GLU A 77 -8.80 10.17 -4.94
CA GLU A 77 -9.73 11.26 -5.22
C GLU A 77 -9.70 12.35 -4.13
N GLU A 78 -9.77 11.96 -2.86
CA GLU A 78 -9.70 12.91 -1.74
C GLU A 78 -8.29 13.53 -1.66
N LEU A 79 -7.24 12.71 -1.79
CA LEU A 79 -5.85 13.16 -1.78
C LEU A 79 -5.56 14.14 -2.92
N SER A 80 -6.19 13.96 -4.08
CA SER A 80 -6.06 14.88 -5.22
C SER A 80 -6.64 16.26 -4.95
N ASN A 81 -7.58 16.38 -4.01
CA ASN A 81 -8.24 17.62 -3.64
C ASN A 81 -7.69 18.21 -2.32
N ASP A 82 -6.94 17.45 -1.53
CA ASP A 82 -6.31 17.90 -0.30
C ASP A 82 -4.82 18.24 -0.50
N LYS A 83 -4.51 19.54 -0.60
CA LYS A 83 -3.14 20.06 -0.69
C LYS A 83 -2.22 19.62 0.47
N TYR A 84 -2.79 19.26 1.62
CA TYR A 84 -2.06 18.82 2.81
C TYR A 84 -2.31 17.34 3.14
N GLY A 85 -2.95 16.62 2.24
CA GLY A 85 -3.11 15.17 2.33
C GLY A 85 -1.78 14.47 2.06
N ILE A 86 -1.50 13.42 2.82
CA ILE A 86 -0.46 12.46 2.49
C ILE A 86 -1.02 11.08 2.74
N GLY A 87 -0.74 10.11 1.88
CA GLY A 87 -1.28 8.79 2.07
C GLY A 87 -0.51 7.70 1.36
N TRP A 88 -0.89 6.47 1.64
CA TRP A 88 -0.38 5.29 0.96
C TRP A 88 -1.55 4.44 0.47
N GLY A 89 -1.36 3.78 -0.67
CA GLY A 89 -2.39 2.95 -1.29
C GLY A 89 -1.87 2.29 -2.56
N ALA A 90 -2.73 1.55 -3.24
CA ALA A 90 -2.40 0.94 -4.52
C ALA A 90 -2.14 2.03 -5.58
N GLN A 91 -0.90 2.11 -6.05
CA GLN A 91 -0.49 3.15 -7.00
C GLN A 91 -0.96 2.90 -8.44
N LEU A 92 -1.66 1.79 -8.69
CA LEU A 92 -2.17 1.38 -10.00
C LEU A 92 -3.09 2.44 -10.64
N HIS A 93 -3.85 3.17 -9.83
CA HIS A 93 -4.82 4.16 -10.30
C HIS A 93 -4.26 5.58 -10.35
N ILE A 94 -3.01 5.83 -9.93
CA ILE A 94 -2.45 7.19 -9.78
C ILE A 94 -2.52 8.02 -11.07
N LYS A 95 -2.47 7.36 -12.24
CA LYS A 95 -2.57 8.02 -13.56
C LYS A 95 -3.91 8.74 -13.78
N HIS A 96 -4.98 8.31 -13.11
CA HIS A 96 -6.30 8.94 -13.17
C HIS A 96 -6.41 10.18 -12.27
N TYR A 97 -5.40 10.43 -11.43
CA TYR A 97 -5.41 11.44 -10.37
C TYR A 97 -4.18 12.36 -10.50
N PRO A 98 -4.14 13.26 -11.50
CA PRO A 98 -2.94 14.04 -11.83
C PRO A 98 -2.48 15.00 -10.73
N ASN A 99 -3.36 15.33 -9.78
CA ASN A 99 -3.04 16.18 -8.63
C ASN A 99 -2.39 15.40 -7.47
N ALA A 100 -2.52 14.07 -7.44
CA ALA A 100 -1.84 13.21 -6.48
C ALA A 100 -0.43 12.88 -7.00
N LYS A 101 0.60 13.25 -6.21
CA LYS A 101 2.00 13.10 -6.63
C LYS A 101 2.66 11.97 -5.86
N PRO A 102 3.20 10.94 -6.54
CA PRO A 102 4.00 9.93 -5.86
C PRO A 102 5.32 10.52 -5.38
N ILE A 103 5.78 10.03 -4.24
CA ILE A 103 7.00 10.51 -3.57
C ILE A 103 7.99 9.35 -3.52
N ALA A 104 9.25 9.62 -3.86
CA ALA A 104 10.31 8.62 -3.68
C ALA A 104 10.57 8.38 -2.19
N ILE A 105 10.82 7.12 -1.84
CA ILE A 105 11.08 6.71 -0.46
C ILE A 105 12.39 5.93 -0.40
N ALA A 106 13.05 5.99 0.77
CA ALA A 106 14.27 5.26 1.07
C ALA A 106 14.01 4.28 2.21
N GLN A 107 14.78 3.18 2.25
CA GLN A 107 14.69 2.19 3.32
C GLN A 107 15.30 2.70 4.64
N SER A 108 16.29 3.58 4.56
CA SER A 108 16.97 4.19 5.69
C SER A 108 17.22 5.67 5.44
N ASN A 109 17.49 6.43 6.51
CA ASN A 109 17.72 7.88 6.43
C ASN A 109 18.93 8.28 5.56
N SER A 110 19.90 7.38 5.39
CA SER A 110 21.09 7.59 4.56
C SER A 110 21.06 6.82 3.24
N GLY A 111 19.98 6.11 2.96
CA GLY A 111 19.83 5.26 1.77
C GLY A 111 19.38 6.03 0.53
N PRO A 112 19.53 5.43 -0.67
CA PRO A 112 19.00 6.01 -1.90
C PRO A 112 17.47 6.05 -1.87
N TYR A 113 16.92 7.11 -2.44
CA TYR A 113 15.48 7.26 -2.64
C TYR A 113 15.07 6.66 -3.97
N PHE A 114 14.06 5.80 -3.95
CA PHE A 114 13.53 5.19 -5.16
C PHE A 114 12.13 5.69 -5.46
N GLN A 115 11.94 6.17 -6.69
CA GLN A 115 10.61 6.41 -7.24
C GLN A 115 9.89 5.08 -7.44
N PHE A 116 8.57 5.08 -7.28
CA PHE A 116 7.78 3.92 -7.67
C PHE A 116 7.72 3.81 -9.20
N SER A 117 8.17 2.68 -9.74
CA SER A 117 8.12 2.36 -11.16
C SER A 117 8.15 0.84 -11.34
N PRO A 118 7.71 0.30 -12.49
CA PRO A 118 7.82 -1.13 -12.78
C PRO A 118 9.25 -1.65 -12.58
N ARG A 119 10.26 -0.88 -13.00
CA ARG A 119 11.67 -1.24 -12.85
C ARG A 119 12.12 -1.29 -11.38
N THR A 120 11.86 -0.23 -10.61
CA THR A 120 12.28 -0.18 -9.20
C THR A 120 11.54 -1.19 -8.33
N VAL A 121 10.33 -1.59 -8.72
CA VAL A 121 9.57 -2.69 -8.10
C VAL A 121 10.18 -4.05 -8.48
N SER A 122 10.44 -4.30 -9.78
CA SER A 122 11.00 -5.57 -10.27
C SER A 122 12.40 -5.85 -9.70
N ASP A 123 13.26 -4.83 -9.66
CA ASP A 123 14.61 -4.94 -9.09
C ASP A 123 14.62 -4.93 -7.54
N ARG A 124 13.43 -4.89 -6.89
CA ARG A 124 13.23 -4.81 -5.43
C ARG A 124 13.92 -3.63 -4.73
N ASN A 125 14.24 -2.58 -5.47
CA ASN A 125 14.83 -1.36 -4.93
C ASN A 125 13.78 -0.49 -4.22
N TYR A 126 12.53 -0.48 -4.69
CA TYR A 126 11.45 0.25 -4.02
C TYR A 126 11.14 -0.38 -2.64
N PRO A 127 11.22 0.36 -1.53
CA PRO A 127 11.11 -0.21 -0.17
C PRO A 127 9.75 -0.86 0.17
N LEU A 128 8.66 -0.44 -0.47
CA LEU A 128 7.30 -0.93 -0.19
C LEU A 128 6.82 -1.93 -1.26
N VAL A 129 7.60 -2.99 -1.49
CA VAL A 129 7.25 -4.10 -2.39
C VAL A 129 6.67 -5.30 -1.64
N ARG A 130 5.68 -5.95 -2.24
CA ARG A 130 5.01 -7.14 -1.71
C ARG A 130 5.03 -8.26 -2.75
N ASP A 131 5.21 -9.49 -2.27
CA ASP A 131 5.03 -10.69 -3.10
C ASP A 131 3.54 -11.03 -3.22
N ALA A 132 3.11 -11.38 -4.44
CA ALA A 132 1.83 -12.00 -4.66
C ALA A 132 1.98 -13.52 -4.53
N TYR A 133 1.13 -14.14 -3.73
CA TYR A 133 1.15 -15.58 -3.50
C TYR A 133 0.02 -16.24 -4.29
N ILE A 134 0.35 -17.26 -5.07
CA ILE A 134 -0.63 -18.11 -5.75
C ILE A 134 -0.73 -19.42 -4.95
N TYR A 135 -1.93 -19.74 -4.49
CA TYR A 135 -2.20 -20.99 -3.78
C TYR A 135 -2.90 -21.97 -4.71
N LEU A 136 -2.44 -23.22 -4.71
CA LEU A 136 -3.05 -24.31 -5.44
C LEU A 136 -3.62 -25.30 -4.44
N ASN A 137 -4.93 -25.54 -4.51
CA ASN A 137 -5.54 -26.63 -3.77
C ASN A 137 -5.20 -27.95 -4.47
N ARG A 138 -4.33 -28.75 -3.86
CA ARG A 138 -3.96 -30.07 -4.38
C ARG A 138 -3.77 -31.08 -3.26
N VAL A 139 -4.07 -32.34 -3.57
CA VAL A 139 -3.71 -33.46 -2.69
C VAL A 139 -2.18 -33.60 -2.66
N PRO A 140 -1.55 -33.67 -1.48
CA PRO A 140 -0.11 -33.89 -1.37
C PRO A 140 0.35 -35.13 -2.13
N GLY A 141 1.47 -35.02 -2.85
CA GLY A 141 2.03 -36.12 -3.66
C GLY A 141 1.38 -36.32 -5.03
N GLN A 142 0.25 -35.69 -5.33
CA GLN A 142 -0.38 -35.77 -6.66
C GLN A 142 0.19 -34.72 -7.63
N PRO A 143 0.25 -35.02 -8.95
CA PRO A 143 0.66 -34.05 -9.94
C PRO A 143 -0.35 -32.89 -10.01
N VAL A 144 0.14 -31.70 -10.36
CA VAL A 144 -0.73 -30.55 -10.65
C VAL A 144 -1.53 -30.85 -11.91
N ASP A 145 -2.83 -30.52 -11.89
CA ASP A 145 -3.70 -30.61 -13.06
C ASP A 145 -3.02 -29.95 -14.28
N PRO A 146 -2.98 -30.63 -15.45
CA PRO A 146 -2.26 -30.12 -16.61
C PRO A 146 -2.69 -28.72 -17.05
N LYS A 147 -3.99 -28.38 -17.00
CA LYS A 147 -4.46 -27.04 -17.39
C LYS A 147 -3.95 -25.98 -16.42
N THR A 148 -4.01 -26.28 -15.13
CA THR A 148 -3.48 -25.42 -14.07
C THR A 148 -1.98 -25.22 -14.23
N ARG A 149 -1.24 -26.28 -14.54
CA ARG A 149 0.20 -26.21 -14.79
C ARG A 149 0.52 -25.32 -16.00
N GLU A 150 -0.18 -25.49 -17.12
CA GLU A 150 0.05 -24.67 -18.31
C GLU A 150 -0.34 -23.20 -18.07
N PHE A 151 -1.39 -22.94 -17.31
CA PHE A 151 -1.77 -21.58 -16.90
C PHE A 151 -0.67 -20.92 -16.07
N LEU A 152 -0.13 -21.61 -15.06
CA LEU A 152 0.98 -21.08 -14.26
C LEU A 152 2.24 -20.85 -15.10
N ARG A 153 2.54 -21.77 -16.03
CA ARG A 153 3.65 -21.60 -16.98
C ARG A 153 3.48 -20.35 -17.82
N PHE A 154 2.26 -20.06 -18.28
CA PHE A 154 1.95 -18.85 -19.04
C PHE A 154 2.07 -17.58 -18.18
N VAL A 155 1.44 -17.54 -17.00
CA VAL A 155 1.43 -16.36 -16.11
C VAL A 155 2.83 -16.03 -15.58
N LEU A 156 3.70 -17.03 -15.43
CA LEU A 156 5.10 -16.85 -15.03
C LEU A 156 6.06 -16.66 -16.22
N SER A 157 5.54 -16.62 -17.45
CA SER A 157 6.36 -16.39 -18.64
C SER A 157 6.71 -14.90 -18.80
N LYS A 158 7.80 -14.61 -19.52
CA LYS A 158 8.16 -13.24 -19.90
C LYS A 158 7.05 -12.51 -20.67
N GLN A 159 6.22 -13.24 -21.41
CA GLN A 159 5.12 -12.66 -22.17
C GLN A 159 4.03 -12.08 -21.24
N ALA A 160 3.73 -12.77 -20.15
CA ALA A 160 2.81 -12.28 -19.13
C ALA A 160 3.41 -11.11 -18.34
N GLU A 161 4.73 -11.14 -18.07
CA GLU A 161 5.45 -10.04 -17.41
C GLU A 161 5.33 -8.72 -18.18
N VAL A 162 5.46 -8.75 -19.51
CA VAL A 162 5.32 -7.56 -20.36
C VAL A 162 3.87 -7.07 -20.44
N SER A 163 2.89 -7.96 -20.31
CA SER A 163 1.45 -7.61 -20.36
C SER A 163 0.92 -7.09 -19.01
N ALA A 164 1.64 -7.31 -17.92
CA ALA A 164 1.23 -6.95 -16.56
C ALA A 164 1.66 -5.52 -16.13
N VAL A 165 2.32 -4.78 -17.02
CA VAL A 165 2.86 -3.42 -16.80
C VAL A 165 2.04 -2.37 -17.56
#